data_AF-A0A965RNP2-F1
#
_entry.id   AF-A0A965RNP2-F1
#
_cell.length_a   1.000
_cell.length_b   1.000
_cell.length_c   1.000
_cell.angle_alpha   90.00
_cell.angle_beta   90.00
_cell.angle_gamma   90.00
#
_symmetry.space_group_name_H-M   'P 1'
#
loop_
_entity.id
_entity.type
_entity.pdbx_description
1 polymer ?
#
loop_
_entity_poly.entity_id
_entity_poly.type
_entity_poly.pdbx_seq_one_letter_code
_entity_poly.pdbx_strand_id
1 'polypeptide(L)'
;MSERVQNFEFRDDYRNSQYPFSDNASRISNEYRRVIAPGTFIDALLYPIGAISNVYLSQIDITAKFATFSLADVRRRALAVAVVDLLNAPDLIYFYDSYSRPAGTIVTSPLSLSQFSAWELGTHTFNLKQTEFVASCIKIPVNNGVQGFSTETGELFAGDVYLLGENGITLTVADDVITVNAVGDPLYRRIECLPTAKFIPPSFFLTINGCPPDQYGNFNITVGDNITEDTIIRVVQTDGGLEIRAIGT
;
A
#
# COMPACT_ATOMS: atom_id res chain seq x y z
N MET A 1 -15.68 -24.37 -10.74
CA MET A 1 -15.50 -23.00 -11.29
C MET A 1 -14.92 -23.19 -12.68
N SER A 2 -15.72 -23.00 -13.73
CA SER A 2 -15.34 -23.35 -15.10
C SER A 2 -14.21 -22.44 -15.57
N GLU A 3 -13.04 -23.01 -15.82
CA GLU A 3 -11.93 -22.35 -16.49
C GLU A 3 -12.41 -21.95 -17.90
N ARG A 4 -12.50 -20.64 -18.15
CA ARG A 4 -12.96 -20.11 -19.43
C ARG A 4 -11.76 -20.13 -20.38
N VAL A 5 -11.53 -21.27 -21.03
CA VAL A 5 -10.54 -21.41 -22.10
C VAL A 5 -10.94 -20.43 -23.21
N GLN A 6 -10.20 -19.34 -23.38
CA GLN A 6 -10.38 -18.45 -24.53
C GLN A 6 -9.80 -19.14 -25.76
N ASN A 7 -10.69 -19.61 -26.63
CA ASN A 7 -10.37 -20.23 -27.91
C ASN A 7 -9.55 -19.27 -28.79
N PHE A 8 -8.65 -19.83 -29.63
CA PHE A 8 -7.88 -19.10 -30.64
C PHE A 8 -8.74 -18.20 -31.54
N GLU A 9 -10.02 -18.53 -31.72
CA GLU A 9 -11.02 -17.75 -32.46
C GLU A 9 -11.19 -16.31 -31.92
N PHE A 10 -11.04 -16.09 -30.60
CA PHE A 10 -11.13 -14.75 -30.01
C PHE A 10 -10.00 -13.82 -30.49
N ARG A 11 -8.80 -14.35 -30.76
CA ARG A 11 -7.69 -13.52 -31.27
C ARG A 11 -7.92 -13.07 -32.71
N ASP A 12 -8.56 -13.90 -33.52
CA ASP A 12 -8.87 -13.59 -34.92
C ASP A 12 -10.07 -12.65 -35.05
N ASP A 13 -11.11 -12.84 -34.23
CA ASP A 13 -12.32 -12.00 -34.22
C ASP A 13 -12.03 -10.55 -33.81
N TYR A 14 -11.08 -10.34 -32.89
CA TYR A 14 -10.78 -9.00 -32.33
C TYR A 14 -9.57 -8.33 -32.98
N ARG A 15 -8.91 -8.96 -33.95
CA ARG A 15 -7.73 -8.43 -34.63
C ARG A 15 -7.97 -7.07 -35.31
N ASN A 16 -9.20 -6.84 -35.77
CA ASN A 16 -9.61 -5.58 -36.40
C ASN A 16 -10.37 -4.63 -35.46
N SER A 17 -10.51 -5.01 -34.18
CA SER A 17 -11.22 -4.20 -33.19
C SER A 17 -10.33 -3.08 -32.62
N GLN A 18 -10.94 -2.14 -31.88
CA GLN A 18 -10.20 -1.14 -31.12
C GLN A 18 -9.73 -1.65 -29.76
N TYR A 19 -10.23 -2.81 -29.33
CA TYR A 19 -9.82 -3.47 -28.10
C TYR A 19 -8.29 -3.71 -28.12
N PRO A 20 -7.57 -3.57 -26.98
CA PRO A 20 -8.06 -3.31 -25.61
C PRO A 20 -8.32 -1.84 -25.27
N PHE A 21 -8.30 -0.91 -26.23
CA PHE A 21 -8.66 0.49 -26.00
C PHE A 21 -10.17 0.71 -26.07
N SER A 22 -10.62 1.79 -25.44
CA SER A 22 -12.01 2.25 -25.52
C SER A 22 -12.41 2.59 -26.96
N ASP A 23 -13.68 2.40 -27.30
CA ASP A 23 -14.18 2.60 -28.67
C ASP A 23 -14.01 4.02 -29.22
N ASN A 24 -13.83 5.00 -28.33
CA ASN A 24 -13.61 6.40 -28.67
C ASN A 24 -12.11 6.79 -28.72
N ALA A 25 -11.20 5.83 -28.48
CA ALA A 25 -9.77 6.06 -28.43
C ALA A 25 -9.21 6.32 -29.84
N SER A 26 -8.71 7.53 -30.09
CA SER A 26 -8.17 7.87 -31.41
C SER A 26 -6.85 7.16 -31.74
N ARG A 27 -6.05 6.80 -30.74
CA ARG A 27 -4.74 6.12 -30.83
C ARG A 27 -3.69 6.87 -31.64
N ILE A 28 -3.82 8.19 -31.72
CA ILE A 28 -2.90 9.07 -32.45
C ILE A 28 -2.01 9.80 -31.45
N SER A 29 -0.68 9.74 -31.61
CA SER A 29 0.27 10.48 -30.79
C SER A 29 0.18 11.98 -31.03
N ASN A 30 0.55 12.78 -30.03
CA ASN A 30 0.44 14.23 -30.11
C ASN A 30 1.52 14.87 -30.98
N GLU A 31 2.77 14.43 -30.84
CA GLU A 31 3.96 15.05 -31.42
C GLU A 31 4.08 14.75 -32.92
N TYR A 32 4.06 13.46 -33.27
CA TYR A 32 4.36 12.97 -34.62
C TYR A 32 3.12 12.46 -35.36
N ARG A 33 1.93 12.55 -34.73
CA ARG A 33 0.66 12.11 -35.31
C ARG A 33 0.67 10.64 -35.75
N ARG A 34 1.47 9.81 -35.05
CA ARG A 34 1.61 8.38 -35.34
C ARG A 34 0.43 7.62 -34.75
N VAL A 35 -0.08 6.66 -35.53
CA VAL A 35 -1.28 5.91 -35.19
C VAL A 35 -0.88 4.52 -34.71
N ILE A 36 -1.34 4.12 -33.53
CA ILE A 36 -1.28 2.71 -33.12
C ILE A 36 -2.31 1.95 -33.95
N ALA A 37 -1.84 1.11 -34.87
CA ALA A 37 -2.70 0.39 -35.79
C ALA A 37 -3.67 -0.55 -35.03
N PRO A 38 -4.90 -0.77 -35.56
CA PRO A 38 -5.77 -1.84 -35.06
C PRO A 38 -5.05 -3.19 -35.03
N GLY A 39 -5.31 -3.99 -34.01
CA GLY A 39 -4.64 -5.29 -33.82
C GLY A 39 -3.20 -5.22 -33.34
N THR A 40 -2.66 -4.02 -33.08
CA THR A 40 -1.33 -3.89 -32.46
C THR A 40 -1.30 -4.52 -31.07
N PHE A 41 -2.31 -4.22 -30.28
CA PHE A 41 -2.55 -4.86 -29.00
C PHE A 41 -3.83 -5.66 -29.15
N ILE A 42 -3.77 -6.94 -28.79
CA ILE A 42 -4.85 -7.91 -28.97
C ILE A 42 -5.69 -7.99 -27.70
N ASP A 43 -5.04 -7.95 -26.54
CA ASP A 43 -5.69 -8.00 -25.24
C ASP A 43 -4.82 -7.31 -24.17
N ALA A 44 -5.40 -6.96 -23.04
CA ALA A 44 -4.69 -6.41 -21.92
C ALA A 44 -5.31 -6.85 -20.59
N LEU A 45 -4.46 -7.17 -19.62
CA LEU A 45 -4.83 -7.32 -18.23
C LEU A 45 -3.92 -6.41 -17.41
N LEU A 46 -4.47 -5.29 -16.94
CA LEU A 46 -3.75 -4.26 -16.21
C LEU A 46 -4.23 -4.22 -14.76
N TYR A 47 -3.30 -4.25 -13.82
CA TYR A 47 -3.57 -4.15 -12.38
C TYR A 47 -2.57 -3.22 -11.67
N PRO A 48 -2.35 -1.99 -12.18
CA PRO A 48 -1.39 -1.07 -11.59
C PRO A 48 -1.80 -0.66 -10.18
N ILE A 49 -0.86 -0.78 -9.24
CA ILE A 49 -1.07 -0.40 -7.84
C ILE A 49 -1.22 1.12 -7.73
N GLY A 50 -2.23 1.53 -6.96
CA GLY A 50 -2.53 2.94 -6.70
C GLY A 50 -3.36 3.62 -7.78
N ALA A 51 -3.66 2.97 -8.91
CA ALA A 51 -4.54 3.56 -9.92
C ALA A 51 -5.92 3.88 -9.33
N ILE A 52 -6.43 5.08 -9.64
CA ILE A 52 -7.71 5.54 -9.10
C ILE A 52 -8.85 5.17 -10.05
N SER A 53 -8.72 5.59 -11.32
CA SER A 53 -9.66 5.30 -12.39
C SER A 53 -9.01 5.60 -13.74
N ASN A 54 -9.57 5.01 -14.81
CA ASN A 54 -9.23 5.27 -16.22
C ASN A 54 -7.71 5.23 -16.48
N VAL A 55 -7.21 4.02 -16.70
CA VAL A 55 -5.80 3.80 -17.07
C VAL A 55 -5.66 3.95 -18.58
N TYR A 56 -4.58 4.59 -19.01
CA TYR A 56 -4.25 4.77 -20.43
C TYR A 56 -2.76 4.64 -20.68
N LEU A 57 -2.39 4.36 -21.93
CA LEU A 57 -1.00 4.38 -22.37
C LEU A 57 -0.58 5.84 -22.59
N SER A 58 0.19 6.41 -21.67
CA SER A 58 0.52 7.83 -21.69
C SER A 58 1.65 8.19 -22.64
N GLN A 59 2.58 7.26 -22.83
CA GLN A 59 3.81 7.53 -23.55
C GLN A 59 4.40 6.26 -24.16
N ILE A 60 4.95 6.40 -25.35
CA ILE A 60 5.82 5.42 -25.99
C ILE A 60 7.12 6.14 -26.36
N ASP A 61 8.24 5.74 -25.75
CA ASP A 61 9.56 6.23 -26.13
C ASP A 61 10.22 5.24 -27.07
N ILE A 62 10.54 5.69 -28.28
CA ILE A 62 11.19 4.88 -29.30
C ILE A 62 12.68 5.25 -29.36
N THR A 63 13.51 4.25 -29.18
CA THR A 63 14.96 4.31 -29.42
C THR A 63 15.33 3.39 -30.58
N ALA A 64 16.61 3.35 -30.96
CA ALA A 64 17.07 2.52 -32.08
C ALA A 64 16.80 1.01 -31.88
N LYS A 65 16.70 0.55 -30.62
CA LYS A 65 16.53 -0.86 -30.27
C LYS A 65 15.30 -1.12 -29.40
N PHE A 66 14.94 -0.20 -28.52
CA PHE A 66 13.90 -0.41 -27.51
C PHE A 66 12.71 0.52 -27.72
N ALA A 67 11.53 0.00 -27.41
CA ALA A 67 10.33 0.78 -27.16
C ALA A 67 9.96 0.70 -25.67
N THR A 68 9.81 1.85 -25.03
CA THR A 68 9.39 1.95 -23.63
C THR A 68 7.95 2.45 -23.58
N PHE A 69 7.05 1.63 -23.05
CA PHE A 69 5.63 1.91 -22.90
C PHE A 69 5.34 2.35 -21.46
N SER A 70 4.66 3.47 -21.27
CA SER A 70 4.30 3.97 -19.94
C SER A 70 2.79 4.08 -19.75
N LEU A 71 2.31 3.65 -18.58
CA LEU A 71 0.90 3.75 -18.17
C LEU A 71 0.70 4.91 -17.19
N ALA A 72 -0.43 5.59 -17.31
CA ALA A 72 -0.86 6.61 -16.36
C ALA A 72 -2.36 6.52 -16.04
N ASP A 73 -2.78 7.19 -14.97
CA ASP A 73 -4.19 7.37 -14.59
C ASP A 73 -4.74 8.74 -14.99
N VAL A 74 -6.03 8.99 -14.70
CA VAL A 74 -6.70 10.28 -14.93
C VAL A 74 -5.97 11.50 -14.33
N ARG A 75 -5.15 11.32 -13.29
CA ARG A 75 -4.35 12.38 -12.66
C ARG A 75 -2.99 12.59 -13.35
N ARG A 76 -2.73 11.87 -14.45
CA ARG A 76 -1.47 11.85 -15.19
C ARG A 76 -0.30 11.34 -14.35
N ARG A 77 -0.57 10.55 -13.31
CA ARG A 77 0.50 9.94 -12.52
C ARG A 77 1.02 8.71 -13.24
N ALA A 78 2.33 8.62 -13.42
CA ALA A 78 2.96 7.41 -13.94
C ALA A 78 2.69 6.24 -12.98
N LEU A 79 2.22 5.12 -13.54
CA LEU A 79 1.83 3.94 -12.78
C LEU A 79 2.81 2.79 -12.99
N ALA A 80 3.14 2.52 -14.25
CA ALA A 80 3.97 1.39 -14.62
C ALA A 80 4.62 1.61 -15.98
N VAL A 81 5.72 0.91 -16.20
CA VAL A 81 6.54 0.98 -17.42
C VAL A 81 6.81 -0.44 -17.90
N ALA A 82 6.86 -0.60 -19.23
CA ALA A 82 7.34 -1.80 -19.89
C ALA A 82 8.42 -1.43 -20.91
N VAL A 83 9.48 -2.22 -21.00
CA VAL A 83 10.56 -2.03 -21.99
C VAL A 83 10.59 -3.24 -22.89
N VAL A 84 10.57 -3.00 -24.20
CA VAL A 84 10.49 -4.04 -25.23
C VAL A 84 11.64 -3.88 -26.20
N ASP A 85 12.33 -4.98 -26.53
CA ASP A 85 13.32 -5.04 -27.60
C ASP A 85 12.61 -5.19 -28.96
N LEU A 86 12.72 -4.18 -29.82
CA LEU A 86 12.08 -4.17 -31.13
C LEU A 86 12.76 -5.12 -32.13
N LEU A 87 14.02 -5.50 -31.89
CA LEU A 87 14.74 -6.47 -32.75
C LEU A 87 14.34 -7.90 -32.43
N ASN A 88 13.84 -8.15 -31.22
CA ASN A 88 13.33 -9.44 -30.77
C ASN A 88 11.98 -9.24 -30.09
N ALA A 89 11.01 -8.78 -30.89
CA ALA A 89 9.70 -8.40 -30.38
C ALA A 89 8.95 -9.61 -29.77
N PRO A 90 8.54 -9.54 -28.50
CA PRO A 90 7.77 -10.59 -27.83
C PRO A 90 6.31 -10.57 -28.27
N ASP A 91 5.55 -11.59 -27.87
CA ASP A 91 4.09 -11.65 -27.97
C ASP A 91 3.36 -11.12 -26.71
N LEU A 92 4.12 -10.85 -25.64
CA LEU A 92 3.64 -10.32 -24.38
C LEU A 92 4.51 -9.13 -23.92
N ILE A 93 3.85 -8.08 -23.44
CA ILE A 93 4.49 -6.91 -22.86
C ILE A 93 4.16 -6.87 -21.37
N TYR A 94 5.17 -7.05 -20.52
CA TYR A 94 5.02 -7.03 -19.07
C TYR A 94 5.29 -5.63 -18.50
N PHE A 95 4.34 -5.12 -17.73
CA PHE A 95 4.44 -3.82 -17.06
C PHE A 95 4.85 -4.00 -15.61
N TYR A 96 5.74 -3.13 -15.15
CA TYR A 96 6.21 -3.07 -13.77
C TYR A 96 6.08 -1.66 -13.22
N ASP A 97 5.72 -1.53 -11.94
CA ASP A 97 5.70 -0.23 -11.27
C ASP A 97 7.11 0.24 -10.87
N SER A 98 7.20 1.40 -10.22
CA SER A 98 8.48 1.97 -9.74
C SER A 98 9.23 1.09 -8.73
N TYR A 99 8.56 0.11 -8.15
CA TYR A 99 9.12 -0.84 -7.18
C TYR A 99 9.33 -2.23 -7.78
N SER A 100 9.35 -2.33 -9.11
CA SER A 100 9.51 -3.60 -9.85
C SER A 100 8.41 -4.64 -9.58
N ARG A 101 7.24 -4.22 -9.08
CA ARG A 101 6.11 -5.12 -8.89
C ARG A 101 5.34 -5.27 -10.21
N PRO A 102 4.86 -6.48 -10.56
CA PRO A 102 4.02 -6.66 -11.74
C PRO A 102 2.79 -5.76 -11.67
N ALA A 103 2.53 -5.02 -12.75
CA ALA A 103 1.42 -4.06 -12.85
C ALA A 103 0.48 -4.35 -14.02
N GLY A 104 0.77 -5.37 -14.83
CA GLY A 104 -0.08 -5.79 -15.93
C GLY A 104 0.66 -6.48 -17.05
N THR A 105 -0.09 -6.98 -18.02
CA THR A 105 0.43 -7.55 -19.26
C THR A 105 -0.46 -7.15 -20.43
N ILE A 106 0.16 -6.85 -21.56
CA ILE A 106 -0.53 -6.62 -22.84
C ILE A 106 -0.13 -7.73 -23.81
N VAL A 107 -1.12 -8.33 -24.45
CA VAL A 107 -0.95 -9.33 -25.49
C VAL A 107 -0.82 -8.63 -26.84
N THR A 108 0.17 -9.03 -27.62
CA THR A 108 0.48 -8.44 -28.92
C THR A 108 0.99 -9.54 -29.87
N SER A 109 1.43 -9.13 -31.07
CA SER A 109 2.15 -10.00 -31.97
C SER A 109 3.52 -9.40 -32.30
N PRO A 110 4.58 -10.22 -32.45
CA PRO A 110 5.91 -9.72 -32.81
C PRO A 110 5.93 -8.84 -34.06
N LEU A 111 5.13 -9.21 -35.07
CA LEU A 111 5.02 -8.46 -36.32
C LEU A 111 4.34 -7.09 -36.11
N SER A 112 3.32 -7.02 -35.26
CA SER A 112 2.68 -5.75 -34.94
C SER A 112 3.57 -4.85 -34.08
N LEU A 113 4.36 -5.42 -33.17
CA LEU A 113 5.29 -4.64 -32.36
C LEU A 113 6.46 -4.10 -33.20
N SER A 114 6.95 -4.85 -34.17
CA SER A 114 8.06 -4.39 -35.00
C SER A 114 7.73 -3.14 -35.83
N GLN A 115 6.45 -2.81 -36.05
CA GLN A 115 6.04 -1.58 -36.73
C GLN A 115 6.52 -0.31 -35.99
N PHE A 116 6.75 -0.37 -34.67
CA PHE A 116 7.27 0.74 -33.89
C PHE A 116 8.72 1.08 -34.25
N SER A 117 9.45 0.17 -34.90
CA SER A 117 10.78 0.48 -35.47
C SER A 117 10.74 1.47 -36.63
N ALA A 118 9.58 1.63 -37.28
CA ALA A 118 9.37 2.61 -38.34
C ALA A 118 8.91 3.99 -37.82
N TRP A 119 8.65 4.12 -36.50
CA TRP A 119 8.30 5.39 -35.90
C TRP A 119 9.55 6.26 -35.71
N GLU A 120 9.37 7.57 -35.64
CA GLU A 120 10.46 8.49 -35.32
C GLU A 120 11.03 8.18 -33.93
N LEU A 121 12.36 8.28 -33.82
CA LEU A 121 13.04 8.20 -32.53
C LEU A 121 12.60 9.37 -31.65
N GLY A 122 12.35 9.07 -30.37
CA GLY A 122 11.92 10.04 -29.37
C GLY A 122 10.60 9.65 -28.71
N THR A 123 10.01 10.63 -28.03
CA THR A 123 8.85 10.47 -27.18
C THR A 123 7.56 10.73 -27.95
N HIS A 124 6.65 9.75 -27.91
CA HIS A 124 5.29 9.85 -28.44
C HIS A 124 4.31 9.84 -27.27
N THR A 125 3.68 10.98 -26.99
CA THR A 125 2.72 11.12 -25.89
C THR A 125 1.29 10.98 -26.36
N PHE A 126 0.44 10.58 -25.42
CA PHE A 126 -0.99 10.45 -25.60
C PHE A 126 -1.70 11.07 -24.41
N ASN A 127 -2.91 11.57 -24.64
CA ASN A 127 -3.86 11.97 -23.62
C ASN A 127 -4.81 10.81 -23.31
N LEU A 128 -5.49 10.90 -22.16
CA LEU A 128 -6.47 9.92 -21.71
C LEU A 128 -7.42 9.46 -22.84
N LYS A 129 -8.11 10.39 -23.51
CA LYS A 129 -9.07 10.08 -24.58
C LYS A 129 -8.46 9.42 -25.83
N GLN A 130 -7.14 9.41 -25.98
CA GLN A 130 -6.48 8.85 -27.17
C GLN A 130 -6.15 7.37 -26.99
N THR A 131 -5.87 6.91 -25.76
CA THR A 131 -5.35 5.56 -25.49
C THR A 131 -5.90 4.98 -24.18
N GLU A 132 -7.07 5.43 -23.75
CA GLU A 132 -7.79 4.86 -22.60
C GLU A 132 -8.12 3.39 -22.83
N PHE A 133 -7.75 2.54 -21.88
CA PHE A 133 -8.10 1.12 -21.89
C PHE A 133 -9.55 0.91 -21.47
N VAL A 134 -10.20 -0.11 -22.02
CA VAL A 134 -11.55 -0.48 -21.56
C VAL A 134 -11.52 -0.96 -20.11
N ALA A 135 -12.59 -0.67 -19.37
CA ALA A 135 -12.70 -1.02 -17.96
C ALA A 135 -12.56 -2.53 -17.69
N SER A 136 -12.92 -3.39 -18.65
CA SER A 136 -12.79 -4.85 -18.51
C SER A 136 -11.35 -5.32 -18.42
N CYS A 137 -10.41 -4.60 -19.03
CA CYS A 137 -8.98 -4.90 -19.01
C CYS A 137 -8.32 -4.48 -17.69
N ILE A 138 -9.00 -3.66 -16.87
CA ILE A 138 -8.42 -3.07 -15.67
C ILE A 138 -8.96 -3.79 -14.43
N LYS A 139 -8.05 -4.35 -13.64
CA LYS A 139 -8.31 -4.94 -12.33
C LYS A 139 -7.55 -4.14 -11.28
N ILE A 140 -8.16 -3.07 -10.78
CA ILE A 140 -7.56 -2.29 -9.70
C ILE A 140 -7.64 -3.14 -8.42
N PRO A 141 -6.51 -3.51 -7.82
CA PRO A 141 -6.54 -4.26 -6.58
C PRO A 141 -7.08 -3.36 -5.46
N VAL A 142 -8.12 -3.82 -4.77
CA VAL A 142 -8.67 -3.12 -3.59
C VAL A 142 -7.73 -3.40 -2.44
N ASN A 143 -6.82 -2.46 -2.18
CA ASN A 143 -5.79 -2.63 -1.18
C ASN A 143 -6.28 -2.06 0.16
N ASN A 144 -7.09 -2.84 0.88
CA ASN A 144 -7.40 -2.54 2.27
C ASN A 144 -6.26 -3.07 3.16
N GLY A 145 -5.33 -2.20 3.57
CA GLY A 145 -4.27 -2.55 4.51
C GLY A 145 -2.90 -1.95 4.20
N VAL A 146 -1.92 -2.22 5.07
CA VAL A 146 -0.52 -1.85 4.87
C VAL A 146 0.11 -2.81 3.86
N GLN A 147 0.67 -2.30 2.77
CA GLN A 147 1.30 -3.12 1.71
C GLN A 147 2.82 -3.12 1.74
N GLY A 148 3.39 -2.28 2.60
CA GLY A 148 4.81 -2.08 2.74
C GLY A 148 5.08 -0.80 3.51
N PHE A 149 6.33 -0.65 3.93
CA PHE A 149 6.83 0.56 4.59
C PHE A 149 8.13 0.97 3.91
N SER A 150 8.32 2.29 3.79
CA SER A 150 9.58 2.87 3.34
C SER A 150 10.42 3.23 4.56
N THR A 151 11.70 2.91 4.53
CA THR A 151 12.67 3.44 5.50
C THR A 151 12.94 4.93 5.23
N GLU A 152 13.61 5.60 6.17
CA GLU A 152 14.08 6.98 5.97
C GLU A 152 15.07 7.11 4.81
N THR A 153 15.76 6.02 4.45
CA THR A 153 16.66 5.96 3.29
C THR A 153 15.92 5.76 1.96
N GLY A 154 14.60 5.57 2.00
CA GLY A 154 13.74 5.39 0.82
C GLY A 154 13.63 3.94 0.34
N GLU A 155 14.19 2.98 1.07
CA GLU A 155 14.06 1.56 0.74
C GLU A 155 12.64 1.08 1.07
N LEU A 156 11.95 0.47 0.10
CA LEU A 156 10.63 -0.10 0.29
C LEU A 156 10.75 -1.57 0.67
N PHE A 157 10.18 -1.93 1.82
CA PHE A 157 9.95 -3.32 2.20
C PHE A 157 8.50 -3.68 1.92
N ALA A 158 8.28 -4.72 1.12
CA ALA A 158 6.98 -5.27 0.80
C ALA A 158 7.04 -6.81 0.86
N GLY A 159 5.93 -7.44 1.27
CA GLY A 159 5.87 -8.89 1.51
C GLY A 159 5.95 -9.24 3.00
N ASP A 160 6.48 -10.42 3.31
CA ASP A 160 6.62 -10.87 4.69
C ASP A 160 7.70 -10.06 5.41
N VAL A 161 7.29 -9.39 6.48
CA VAL A 161 8.13 -8.48 7.26
C VAL A 161 8.13 -8.93 8.72
N TYR A 162 9.31 -9.07 9.29
CA TYR A 162 9.47 -9.31 10.72
C TYR A 162 9.58 -7.97 11.43
N LEU A 163 8.62 -7.67 12.30
CA LEU A 163 8.73 -6.55 13.22
C LEU A 163 9.44 -7.04 14.48
N LEU A 164 10.61 -6.47 14.76
CA LEU A 164 11.38 -6.73 15.97
C LEU A 164 11.30 -5.50 16.87
N GLY A 165 10.74 -5.68 18.07
CA GLY A 165 10.81 -4.66 19.11
C GLY A 165 12.18 -4.71 19.78
N GLU A 166 12.95 -3.64 19.67
CA GLU A 166 14.22 -3.49 20.38
C GLU A 166 14.00 -2.91 21.80
N ASN A 167 15.06 -2.41 22.43
CA ASN A 167 15.07 -1.93 23.81
C ASN A 167 13.90 -0.99 24.12
N GLY A 168 13.02 -1.42 25.02
CA GLY A 168 11.84 -0.67 25.43
C GLY A 168 10.66 -0.74 24.46
N ILE A 169 10.74 -1.45 23.33
CA ILE A 169 9.62 -1.66 22.42
C ILE A 169 9.10 -3.08 22.58
N THR A 170 7.87 -3.22 23.06
CA THR A 170 7.18 -4.51 23.11
C THR A 170 6.11 -4.57 22.03
N LEU A 171 6.23 -5.56 21.14
CA LEU A 171 5.24 -5.86 20.12
C LEU A 171 4.35 -7.00 20.60
N THR A 172 3.04 -6.82 20.48
CA THR A 172 2.06 -7.87 20.76
C THR A 172 1.03 -7.94 19.65
N VAL A 173 0.57 -9.15 19.35
CA VAL A 173 -0.47 -9.41 18.35
C VAL A 173 -1.66 -10.02 19.06
N ALA A 174 -2.83 -9.39 18.93
CA ALA A 174 -4.11 -9.90 19.40
C ALA A 174 -5.20 -9.46 18.41
N ASP A 175 -6.09 -10.37 18.01
CA ASP A 175 -7.25 -10.09 17.13
C ASP A 175 -6.90 -9.28 15.87
N ASP A 176 -5.83 -9.68 15.16
CA ASP A 176 -5.30 -8.98 13.96
C ASP A 176 -4.84 -7.53 14.19
N VAL A 177 -4.68 -7.11 15.45
CA VAL A 177 -4.13 -5.82 15.84
C VAL A 177 -2.71 -6.00 16.37
N ILE A 178 -1.76 -5.30 15.74
CA ILE A 178 -0.40 -5.16 16.25
C ILE A 178 -0.39 -3.99 17.23
N THR A 179 -0.19 -4.29 18.51
CA THR A 179 -0.02 -3.27 19.55
C THR A 179 1.47 -3.05 19.82
N VAL A 180 1.90 -1.81 19.64
CA VAL A 180 3.27 -1.35 19.90
C VAL A 180 3.30 -0.58 21.22
N ASN A 181 3.95 -1.13 22.23
CA ASN A 181 4.18 -0.45 23.50
C ASN A 181 5.62 0.05 23.56
N ALA A 182 5.80 1.37 23.62
CA ALA A 182 7.10 2.00 23.86
C ALA A 182 7.23 2.39 25.34
N VAL A 183 8.08 1.68 26.07
CA VAL A 183 8.39 1.91 27.48
C VAL A 183 9.80 2.45 27.63
N GLY A 184 9.99 3.41 28.55
CA GLY A 184 11.31 3.98 28.82
C GLY A 184 12.30 2.96 29.43
N ASP A 185 13.58 3.26 29.31
CA ASP A 185 14.72 2.46 29.81
C ASP A 185 14.53 1.89 31.24
N PRO A 186 13.97 2.63 32.24
CA PRO A 186 13.76 2.07 33.58
C PRO A 186 12.81 0.87 33.64
N LEU A 187 11.77 0.86 32.79
CA LEU A 187 10.79 -0.23 32.74
C LEU A 187 11.32 -1.42 31.93
N TYR A 188 12.14 -1.15 30.91
CA TYR A 188 12.86 -2.17 30.16
C TYR A 188 13.87 -2.92 31.04
N ARG A 189 14.72 -2.22 31.80
CA ARG A 189 15.70 -2.87 32.70
C ARG A 189 15.08 -3.76 33.77
N ARG A 190 13.80 -3.54 34.11
CA ARG A 190 13.06 -4.39 35.04
C ARG A 190 12.82 -5.81 34.50
N ILE A 191 12.81 -5.99 33.17
CA ILE A 191 12.77 -7.30 32.50
C ILE A 191 14.08 -8.06 32.67
N GLU A 192 15.23 -7.39 32.66
CA GLU A 192 16.52 -8.05 32.90
C GLU A 192 16.59 -8.71 34.28
N CYS A 193 15.78 -8.23 35.23
CA CYS A 193 15.64 -8.86 36.55
C CYS A 193 14.68 -10.08 36.55
N LEU A 194 13.87 -10.30 35.51
CA LEU A 194 12.88 -11.39 35.39
C LEU A 194 12.85 -11.95 33.94
N PRO A 195 13.92 -12.63 33.49
CA PRO A 195 14.16 -12.96 32.07
C PRO A 195 13.14 -13.91 31.42
N THR A 196 12.30 -14.57 32.21
CA THR A 196 11.27 -15.51 31.71
C THR A 196 9.85 -14.92 31.70
N ALA A 197 9.64 -13.71 32.23
CA ALA A 197 8.32 -13.10 32.30
C ALA A 197 8.05 -12.22 31.06
N LYS A 198 6.91 -12.44 30.39
CA LYS A 198 6.40 -11.54 29.36
C LYS A 198 6.12 -10.18 30.01
N PHE A 199 6.64 -9.09 29.42
CA PHE A 199 6.36 -7.75 29.90
C PHE A 199 4.86 -7.46 29.82
N ILE A 200 4.26 -7.17 30.97
CA ILE A 200 2.91 -6.66 31.08
C ILE A 200 3.06 -5.17 31.41
N PRO A 201 2.66 -4.25 30.51
CA PRO A 201 2.74 -2.83 30.81
C PRO A 201 1.95 -2.54 32.09
N PRO A 202 2.53 -1.79 33.05
CA PRO A 202 1.82 -1.41 34.25
C PRO A 202 0.59 -0.60 33.87
N SER A 203 -0.56 -0.96 34.43
CA SER A 203 -1.78 -0.15 34.30
C SER A 203 -1.69 1.00 35.29
N PHE A 204 -1.73 2.24 34.77
CA PHE A 204 -1.73 3.44 35.58
C PHE A 204 -3.16 3.90 35.84
N PHE A 205 -3.44 4.34 37.08
CA PHE A 205 -4.71 4.99 37.39
C PHE A 205 -4.77 6.35 36.69
N LEU A 206 -5.77 6.53 35.82
CA LEU A 206 -6.01 7.81 35.14
C LEU A 206 -6.87 8.75 35.99
N THR A 207 -7.77 8.20 36.80
CA THR A 207 -8.60 8.96 37.74
C THR A 207 -8.90 8.15 38.99
N ILE A 208 -9.19 8.83 40.09
CA ILE A 208 -9.83 8.27 41.29
C ILE A 208 -11.15 9.00 41.47
N ASN A 209 -12.28 8.30 41.37
CA ASN A 209 -13.63 8.90 41.41
C ASN A 209 -13.81 10.09 40.46
N GLY A 210 -13.19 10.04 39.27
CA GLY A 210 -13.25 11.11 38.28
C GLY A 210 -12.26 12.28 38.51
N CYS A 211 -11.52 12.29 39.62
CA CYS A 211 -10.44 13.26 39.84
C CYS A 211 -9.19 12.80 39.09
N PRO A 212 -8.60 13.63 38.20
CA PRO A 212 -7.34 13.32 37.54
C PRO A 212 -6.13 13.54 38.49
N PRO A 213 -4.96 12.98 38.17
CA PRO A 213 -3.73 13.26 38.91
C PRO A 213 -3.22 14.70 38.65
N ASP A 214 -2.18 15.10 39.39
CA ASP A 214 -1.45 16.34 39.12
C ASP A 214 -0.63 16.28 37.81
N GLN A 215 0.05 17.38 37.47
CA GLN A 215 0.89 17.49 36.26
C GLN A 215 2.06 16.50 36.19
N TYR A 216 2.36 15.80 37.29
CA TYR A 216 3.41 14.80 37.39
C TYR A 216 2.85 13.36 37.53
N GLY A 217 1.52 13.19 37.48
CA GLY A 217 0.88 11.89 37.62
C GLY A 217 0.63 11.45 39.07
N ASN A 218 0.78 12.33 40.06
CA ASN A 218 0.58 11.99 41.46
C ASN A 218 -0.88 12.20 41.91
N PHE A 219 -1.33 11.35 42.83
CA PHE A 219 -2.55 11.54 43.60
C PHE A 219 -2.19 11.85 45.05
N ASN A 220 -2.56 13.04 45.52
CA ASN A 220 -2.38 13.44 46.91
C ASN A 220 -3.69 13.22 47.67
N ILE A 221 -3.69 12.30 48.62
CA ILE A 221 -4.83 12.04 49.50
C ILE A 221 -4.44 12.55 50.88
N THR A 222 -5.06 13.67 51.27
CA THR A 222 -4.83 14.30 52.56
C THR A 222 -6.09 14.18 53.39
N VAL A 223 -5.95 13.75 54.64
CA VAL A 223 -7.04 13.82 55.62
C VAL A 223 -6.80 15.06 56.47
N GLY A 224 -7.75 15.97 56.46
CA GLY A 224 -7.55 17.36 56.90
C GLY A 224 -8.50 17.82 57.99
N ASP A 225 -9.00 16.93 58.84
CA ASP A 225 -9.80 17.34 59.98
C ASP A 225 -9.03 17.13 61.28
N ASN A 226 -8.89 18.20 62.06
CA ASN A 226 -8.19 18.29 63.34
C ASN A 226 -9.13 18.00 64.53
N ILE A 227 -10.29 17.39 64.26
CA ILE A 227 -11.26 16.97 65.28
C ILE A 227 -10.83 15.67 65.98
N THR A 228 -9.99 14.82 65.36
CA THR A 228 -9.52 13.54 65.93
C THR A 228 -8.00 13.42 65.87
N GLU A 229 -7.37 13.22 67.04
CA GLU A 229 -5.90 13.13 67.19
C GLU A 229 -5.31 11.92 66.45
N ASP A 230 -6.07 10.83 66.34
CA ASP A 230 -5.65 9.59 65.69
C ASP A 230 -6.45 9.36 64.41
N THR A 231 -5.99 9.95 63.30
CA THR A 231 -6.58 9.68 61.99
C THR A 231 -5.65 8.81 61.15
N ILE A 232 -6.10 7.60 60.81
CA ILE A 232 -5.39 6.69 59.91
C ILE A 232 -6.10 6.63 58.56
N ILE A 233 -5.31 6.60 57.48
CA ILE A 233 -5.82 6.25 56.15
C ILE A 233 -5.78 4.73 56.05
N ARG A 234 -6.95 4.11 55.86
CA ARG A 234 -7.07 2.69 55.57
C ARG A 234 -7.39 2.49 54.09
N VAL A 235 -6.59 1.66 53.44
CA VAL A 235 -6.79 1.23 52.05
C VAL A 235 -7.17 -0.24 52.06
N VAL A 236 -8.33 -0.58 51.51
CA VAL A 236 -8.87 -1.95 51.46
C VAL A 236 -9.21 -2.31 50.02
N GLN A 237 -8.80 -3.50 49.58
CA GLN A 237 -9.26 -4.06 48.32
C GLN A 237 -10.60 -4.75 48.53
N THR A 238 -11.58 -4.45 47.68
CA THR A 238 -12.93 -5.03 47.66
C THR A 238 -13.22 -5.61 46.28
N ASP A 239 -14.28 -6.41 46.15
CA ASP A 239 -14.71 -6.98 44.86
C ASP A 239 -15.09 -5.89 43.83
N GLY A 240 -15.47 -4.70 44.30
CA GLY A 240 -15.80 -3.54 43.47
C GLY A 240 -14.62 -2.59 43.18
N GLY A 241 -13.42 -2.87 43.69
CA GLY A 241 -12.23 -2.04 43.49
C GLY A 241 -11.51 -1.67 44.79
N LEU A 242 -10.77 -0.56 44.75
CA LEU A 242 -10.00 -0.06 45.88
C LEU A 242 -10.84 0.92 46.71
N GLU A 243 -10.99 0.65 47.99
CA GLU A 243 -11.69 1.52 48.93
C GLU A 243 -10.68 2.23 49.85
N ILE A 244 -10.74 3.56 49.89
CA ILE A 244 -9.87 4.40 50.74
C ILE A 244 -10.75 5.10 51.76
N ARG A 245 -10.49 4.88 53.05
CA ARG A 245 -11.24 5.50 54.16
C ARG A 245 -10.29 6.21 55.11
N ALA A 246 -10.70 7.38 55.58
CA ALA A 246 -10.17 7.95 56.81
C ALA A 246 -10.89 7.30 58.00
N ILE A 247 -10.14 6.74 58.94
CA ILE A 247 -10.67 6.19 60.18
C ILE A 247 -10.00 6.95 61.32
N GLY A 248 -10.80 7.57 62.18
CA GLY A 248 -10.34 8.12 63.44
C GLY A 248 -11.30 7.75 64.57
N THR A 249 -10.77 7.67 65.79
CA THR A 249 -11.56 7.53 67.02
C THR A 249 -11.86 8.88 67.64
#